data_AF-A0AA85AIR6-F1
#
_entry.id   AF-A0AA85AIR6-F1
#
_cell.length_a   1.000
_cell.length_b   1.000
_cell.length_c   1.000
_cell.angle_alpha   90.00
_cell.angle_beta   90.00
_cell.angle_gamma   90.00
#
_symmetry.space_group_name_H-M   'P 1'
#
loop_
_entity.id
_entity.type
_entity.pdbx_description
1 polymer ?
#
loop_
_entity_poly.entity_id
_entity_poly.type
_entity_poly.pdbx_seq_one_letter_code
_entity_poly.pdbx_strand_id
1 'polypeptide(L)'
;MKMMYPGPKNPPNHVIFKVHPQMTKRDVQQYLEKIYNVPVVDVRVKMVHHDLEPIDVPPLRKAQRAVDSTQFPPKPERYEKVAYVRLAPGEVFVFPDLFKDKRPSEATDTLMDGDADKSEEVVSDVSKKL
;
A
#
# COMPACT_ATOMS: atom_id res chain seq x y z
N MET A 1 0.62 0.50 11.41
CA MET A 1 0.10 -0.61 10.58
C MET A 1 -0.89 -0.03 9.58
N LYS A 2 -1.03 -0.61 8.39
CA LYS A 2 -2.01 -0.16 7.38
C LYS A 2 -2.96 -1.31 7.05
N MET A 3 -4.26 -1.04 7.06
CA MET A 3 -5.26 -2.03 6.66
C MET A 3 -5.22 -2.24 5.14
N MET A 4 -5.31 -3.49 4.71
CA MET A 4 -5.33 -3.91 3.32
C MET A 4 -6.71 -4.47 2.97
N TYR A 5 -7.11 -4.32 1.71
CA TYR A 5 -8.31 -4.96 1.22
C TYR A 5 -8.14 -6.49 1.24
N PRO A 6 -9.02 -7.25 1.93
CA PRO A 6 -8.85 -8.69 2.10
C PRO A 6 -9.13 -9.52 0.84
N GLY A 7 -9.78 -8.96 -0.18
CA GLY A 7 -10.22 -9.73 -1.35
C GLY A 7 -11.60 -10.37 -1.17
N PRO A 8 -12.25 -10.78 -2.28
CA PRO A 8 -13.66 -11.19 -2.28
C PRO A 8 -13.91 -12.59 -1.69
N LYS A 9 -12.90 -13.46 -1.67
CA LYS A 9 -13.03 -14.87 -1.22
C LYS A 9 -12.63 -15.08 0.24
N ASN A 10 -12.33 -14.01 0.98
CA ASN A 10 -11.93 -14.14 2.37
C ASN A 10 -13.14 -14.26 3.30
N PRO A 11 -13.03 -15.06 4.37
CA PRO A 11 -14.09 -15.16 5.37
C PRO A 11 -14.27 -13.82 6.11
N PRO A 12 -15.50 -13.54 6.59
CA PRO A 12 -15.87 -12.23 7.14
C PRO A 12 -15.14 -11.85 8.44
N ASN A 13 -14.57 -12.82 9.15
CA ASN A 13 -13.85 -12.62 10.40
C ASN A 13 -12.33 -12.46 10.21
N HIS A 14 -11.86 -12.34 8.97
CA HIS A 14 -10.44 -12.13 8.67
C HIS A 14 -10.16 -10.71 8.19
N VAL A 15 -9.14 -10.11 8.78
CA VAL A 15 -8.64 -8.78 8.43
C VAL A 15 -7.16 -8.89 8.07
N ILE A 16 -6.74 -8.14 7.05
CA ILE A 16 -5.35 -8.13 6.58
C ILE A 16 -4.73 -6.77 6.87
N PHE A 17 -3.52 -6.79 7.44
CA PHE A 17 -2.73 -5.59 7.69
C PHE A 17 -1.34 -5.70 7.07
N LYS A 18 -0.86 -4.60 6.50
CA LYS A 18 0.56 -4.37 6.25
C LYS A 18 1.19 -3.83 7.54
N VAL A 19 2.20 -4.52 8.03
CA VAL A 19 2.88 -4.21 9.29
C VAL A 19 4.37 -3.97 9.05
N HIS A 20 5.03 -3.30 10.00
CA HIS A 20 6.47 -3.07 9.91
C HIS A 20 7.22 -4.41 10.04
N PRO A 21 8.32 -4.64 9.31
CA PRO A 21 8.98 -5.94 9.31
C PRO A 21 9.58 -6.37 10.66
N GLN A 22 9.82 -5.44 11.58
CA GLN A 22 10.25 -5.76 12.94
C GLN A 22 9.11 -6.22 13.86
N MET A 23 7.84 -6.01 13.49
CA MET A 23 6.71 -6.39 14.34
C MET A 23 6.54 -7.90 14.42
N THR A 24 6.29 -8.37 15.64
CA THR A 24 5.97 -9.77 15.93
C THR A 24 4.47 -10.00 15.98
N LYS A 25 4.06 -11.28 16.02
CA LYS A 25 2.67 -11.70 16.21
C LYS A 25 2.03 -11.07 17.46
N ARG A 26 2.79 -11.03 18.56
CA ARG A 26 2.32 -10.53 19.86
C ARG A 26 2.17 -9.02 19.86
N ASP A 27 3.07 -8.31 19.18
CA ASP A 27 2.96 -6.85 19.05
C ASP A 27 1.69 -6.49 18.28
N VAL A 28 1.38 -7.21 17.20
CA VAL A 28 0.15 -6.99 16.42
C VAL A 28 -1.09 -7.23 17.28
N GLN A 29 -1.11 -8.35 18.02
CA GLN A 29 -2.22 -8.68 18.92
C GLN A 29 -2.42 -7.60 19.98
N GLN A 30 -1.36 -7.24 20.71
CA GLN A 30 -1.44 -6.21 21.77
C GLN A 30 -1.82 -4.84 21.23
N TYR A 31 -1.36 -4.47 20.05
CA TYR A 31 -1.69 -3.20 19.42
C TYR A 31 -3.19 -3.09 19.13
N LEU A 32 -3.80 -4.15 18.60
CA LEU A 32 -5.24 -4.20 18.31
C LEU A 32 -6.08 -4.26 19.59
N GLU A 33 -5.67 -5.05 20.58
CA GLU A 33 -6.39 -5.20 21.83
C GLU A 33 -6.29 -3.96 22.72
N LYS A 34 -5.11 -3.34 22.85
CA LYS A 34 -4.89 -2.23 23.80
C LYS A 34 -5.24 -0.85 23.26
N ILE A 35 -5.00 -0.60 21.98
CA ILE A 35 -5.21 0.75 21.38
C ILE A 35 -6.59 0.84 20.75
N TYR A 36 -7.05 -0.24 20.11
CA TYR A 36 -8.33 -0.26 19.38
C TYR A 36 -9.42 -1.08 20.07
N ASN A 37 -9.14 -1.74 21.20
CA ASN A 37 -10.10 -2.59 21.92
C ASN A 37 -10.73 -3.68 21.04
N VAL A 38 -10.01 -4.15 20.01
CA VAL A 38 -10.51 -5.18 19.10
C VAL A 38 -10.15 -6.56 19.64
N PRO A 39 -11.13 -7.47 19.84
CA PRO A 39 -10.86 -8.82 20.32
C PRO A 39 -10.27 -9.68 19.19
N VAL A 40 -9.04 -10.16 19.40
CA VAL A 40 -8.29 -10.95 18.41
C VAL A 40 -8.08 -12.38 18.92
N VAL A 41 -8.37 -13.36 18.07
CA VAL A 41 -8.22 -14.80 18.41
C VAL A 41 -6.86 -15.33 17.99
N ASP A 42 -6.49 -15.09 16.74
CA ASP A 42 -5.22 -15.55 16.18
C ASP A 42 -4.67 -14.53 15.21
N VAL A 43 -3.34 -14.44 15.18
CA VAL A 43 -2.60 -13.61 14.23
C VAL A 43 -1.55 -14.46 13.56
N ARG A 44 -1.51 -14.41 12.23
CA ARG A 44 -0.49 -15.06 11.42
C ARG A 44 0.25 -14.01 10.63
N VAL A 45 1.56 -13.97 10.77
CA VAL A 45 2.41 -12.98 10.13
C VAL A 45 3.25 -13.68 9.07
N LYS A 46 3.29 -13.12 7.85
CA LYS A 46 4.07 -13.64 6.72
C LYS A 46 4.91 -12.52 6.12
N MET A 47 6.18 -12.81 5.82
CA MET A 47 6.99 -11.93 4.98
C MET A 47 6.67 -12.21 3.51
N VAL A 48 6.37 -11.16 2.76
CA VAL A 48 6.05 -11.18 1.33
C VAL A 48 7.13 -10.40 0.61
N HIS A 49 7.77 -11.03 -0.37
CA HIS A 49 8.76 -10.40 -1.23
C HIS A 49 8.10 -9.98 -2.53
N HIS A 50 8.50 -8.81 -3.04
CA HIS A 50 8.11 -8.38 -4.38
C HIS A 50 9.10 -8.91 -5.39
N ASP A 51 8.65 -9.79 -6.29
CA ASP A 51 9.50 -10.42 -7.30
C ASP A 51 9.85 -9.45 -8.45
N LEU A 52 9.02 -8.43 -8.66
CA LEU A 52 9.19 -7.47 -9.75
C LEU A 52 10.04 -6.28 -9.33
N GLU A 53 10.98 -5.92 -10.21
CA GLU A 53 11.65 -4.63 -10.07
C GLU A 53 10.68 -3.49 -10.33
N PRO A 54 10.81 -2.36 -9.61
CA PRO A 54 10.08 -1.16 -9.94
C PRO A 54 10.32 -0.75 -11.41
N ILE A 55 9.23 -0.31 -12.03
CA ILE A 55 9.20 0.16 -13.42
C ILE A 55 9.91 1.52 -13.53
N ASP A 56 9.86 2.32 -12.46
CA ASP A 56 10.34 3.71 -12.44
C ASP A 56 11.87 3.88 -12.43
N VAL A 57 12.63 2.79 -12.40
CA VAL A 57 14.10 2.90 -12.42
C VAL A 57 14.57 3.00 -13.86
N PRO A 58 15.26 4.08 -14.26
CA PRO A 58 15.73 4.22 -15.62
C PRO A 58 16.68 3.06 -15.98
N PRO A 59 16.57 2.50 -17.20
CA PRO A 59 17.29 1.30 -17.61
C PRO A 59 18.82 1.47 -17.51
N LEU A 60 19.34 2.68 -17.73
CA LEU A 60 20.75 3.01 -17.57
C LEU A 60 21.27 2.75 -16.14
N ARG A 61 20.49 3.15 -15.12
CA ARG A 61 20.84 2.93 -13.71
C ARG A 61 20.80 1.46 -13.32
N LYS A 62 19.91 0.69 -13.95
CA LYS A 62 19.85 -0.78 -13.78
C LYS A 62 21.10 -1.44 -14.37
N ALA A 63 21.50 -1.04 -15.58
CA ALA A 63 22.69 -1.55 -16.25
C ALA A 63 23.98 -1.21 -15.47
N GLN A 64 24.15 0.05 -15.06
CA GLN A 64 25.31 0.49 -14.26
C GLN A 64 25.46 -0.32 -12.96
N ARG A 65 24.36 -0.61 -12.29
CA ARG A 65 24.35 -1.43 -11.06
C ARG A 65 24.67 -2.91 -11.32
N ALA A 66 24.33 -3.43 -12.50
CA ALA A 66 24.64 -4.81 -12.88
C ALA A 66 26.13 -4.98 -13.22
N VAL A 67 26.76 -3.95 -13.77
CA VAL A 67 28.20 -3.93 -14.08
C VAL A 67 29.03 -3.76 -12.80
N ASP A 68 28.68 -2.78 -11.96
CA ASP A 68 29.47 -2.42 -10.78
C ASP A 68 28.68 -2.55 -9.47
N SER A 69 28.48 -3.79 -9.00
CA SER A 69 27.70 -4.04 -7.77
C SER A 69 28.32 -3.42 -6.50
N THR A 70 29.63 -3.17 -6.51
CA THR A 70 30.39 -2.67 -5.35
C THR A 70 30.32 -1.15 -5.20
N GLN A 71 30.13 -0.40 -6.29
CA GLN A 71 30.11 1.07 -6.26
C GLN A 71 28.74 1.63 -5.87
N PHE A 72 27.67 0.84 -6.05
CA PHE A 72 26.32 1.24 -5.70
C PHE A 72 25.87 0.59 -4.38
N PRO A 73 25.15 1.32 -3.50
CA PRO A 73 24.58 0.71 -2.30
C PRO A 73 23.65 -0.44 -2.68
N PRO A 74 23.57 -1.53 -1.89
CA PRO A 74 22.71 -2.67 -2.21
C PRO A 74 21.26 -2.22 -2.45
N LYS A 75 20.54 -2.95 -3.31
CA LYS A 75 19.13 -2.65 -3.55
C LYS A 75 18.38 -2.70 -2.21
N PRO A 76 17.54 -1.70 -1.87
CA PRO A 76 16.76 -1.78 -0.65
C PRO A 76 15.89 -3.04 -0.73
N GLU A 77 15.91 -3.84 0.34
CA GLU A 77 15.13 -5.06 0.40
C GLU A 77 13.63 -4.70 0.34
N ARG A 78 12.92 -5.28 -0.63
CA ARG A 78 11.51 -5.00 -0.91
C ARG A 78 10.62 -6.08 -0.31
N TYR A 79 10.63 -6.16 1.02
CA TYR A 79 9.80 -7.08 1.76
C TYR A 79 8.72 -6.32 2.52
N GLU A 80 7.50 -6.81 2.39
CA GLU A 80 6.37 -6.35 3.16
C GLU A 80 5.97 -7.45 4.13
N LYS A 81 5.77 -7.09 5.38
CA LYS A 81 5.24 -8.02 6.36
C LYS A 81 3.73 -7.86 6.39
N VAL A 82 3.02 -8.94 6.12
CA VAL A 82 1.55 -9.00 6.10
C VAL A 82 1.08 -9.79 7.31
N ALA A 83 0.14 -9.24 8.07
CA ALA A 83 -0.51 -9.88 9.19
C ALA A 83 -1.95 -10.23 8.81
N TYR A 84 -2.27 -11.52 8.89
CA TYR A 84 -3.61 -12.07 8.80
C TYR A 84 -4.15 -12.20 10.21
N VAL A 85 -5.19 -11.45 10.52
CA VAL A 85 -5.79 -11.37 11.84
C VAL A 85 -7.16 -12.03 11.77
N ARG A 86 -7.42 -12.92 12.73
CA ARG A 86 -8.73 -13.54 12.94
C ARG A 86 -9.39 -12.91 14.14
N LEU A 87 -10.55 -12.31 13.92
CA LEU A 87 -11.37 -11.70 14.96
C LEU A 87 -12.09 -12.76 15.81
N ALA A 88 -12.63 -12.33 16.95
CA ALA A 88 -13.50 -13.15 17.78
C ALA A 88 -14.67 -13.77 16.99
N PRO A 89 -15.08 -15.01 17.33
CA PRO A 89 -16.25 -15.61 16.72
C PRO A 89 -17.49 -14.76 17.01
N GLY A 90 -18.20 -14.36 15.96
CA GLY A 90 -19.36 -13.47 16.04
C GLY A 90 -19.11 -12.06 15.47
N GLU A 91 -17.84 -11.63 15.39
CA GLU A 91 -17.49 -10.35 14.80
C GLU A 91 -17.33 -10.48 13.28
N VAL A 92 -18.04 -9.63 12.53
CA VAL A 92 -17.99 -9.56 11.07
C VAL A 92 -17.37 -8.24 10.65
N PHE A 93 -16.32 -8.31 9.84
CA PHE A 93 -15.66 -7.14 9.29
C PHE A 93 -15.90 -7.03 7.79
N VAL A 94 -16.48 -5.91 7.35
CA VAL A 94 -16.63 -5.56 5.94
C VAL A 94 -15.73 -4.36 5.66
N PHE A 95 -14.86 -4.49 4.65
CA PHE A 95 -13.97 -3.40 4.28
C PHE A 95 -14.79 -2.21 3.77
N PRO A 96 -14.65 -1.02 4.36
CA PRO A 96 -15.45 0.14 3.99
C PRO A 96 -15.05 0.65 2.61
N ASP A 97 -16.04 1.10 1.85
CA ASP A 97 -15.82 1.81 0.60
C ASP A 97 -15.73 3.31 0.87
N LEU A 98 -14.50 3.83 0.84
CA LEU A 98 -14.17 5.21 1.22
C LEU A 98 -14.49 6.26 0.14
N PHE A 99 -14.92 5.83 -1.05
CA PHE A 99 -15.03 6.70 -2.22
C PHE A 99 -16.45 6.78 -2.81
N LYS A 100 -17.47 6.19 -2.17
CA LYS A 100 -18.85 6.24 -2.66
C LYS A 100 -19.40 7.65 -2.87
N ASP A 101 -19.07 8.56 -1.95
CA ASP A 101 -19.64 9.91 -1.92
C ASP A 101 -18.64 10.99 -2.38
N LYS A 102 -17.41 10.61 -2.71
CA LYS A 102 -16.38 11.55 -3.15
C LYS A 102 -16.48 11.75 -4.66
N ARG A 103 -16.75 12.99 -5.07
CA ARG A 103 -16.52 13.37 -6.47
C ARG A 103 -15.02 13.24 -6.75
N PRO A 104 -14.64 12.65 -7.89
CA PRO A 104 -13.24 12.57 -8.27
C PRO A 104 -12.71 14.01 -8.40
N SER A 105 -11.42 14.22 -8.08
CA SER A 105 -10.81 15.56 -8.12
C SER A 105 -10.96 16.21 -9.51
N GLU A 106 -11.01 17.54 -9.62
CA GLU A 106 -11.15 18.25 -10.90
C GLU A 106 -10.14 17.78 -11.98
N ALA A 107 -8.94 17.37 -11.55
CA ALA A 107 -7.89 16.83 -12.44
C ALA A 107 -8.27 15.49 -13.12
N THR A 108 -9.12 14.67 -12.50
CA THR A 108 -9.60 13.41 -13.11
C THR A 108 -10.79 13.66 -14.04
N ASP A 109 -11.59 14.69 -13.78
CA ASP A 109 -12.67 15.11 -14.70
C ASP A 109 -12.05 15.62 -16.01
N THR A 110 -11.00 16.45 -15.94
CA THR A 110 -10.26 16.91 -17.14
C THR A 110 -9.55 15.81 -17.94
N LEU A 111 -9.34 14.62 -17.36
CA LEU A 111 -8.76 13.47 -18.07
C LEU A 111 -9.83 12.53 -18.64
N MET A 112 -11.05 12.55 -18.08
CA MET A 112 -12.20 11.76 -18.54
C MET A 112 -12.95 12.50 -19.66
N ASP A 113 -13.04 13.83 -19.57
CA ASP A 113 -13.50 14.72 -20.62
C ASP A 113 -12.34 14.93 -21.61
N GLY A 114 -12.26 14.08 -22.64
CA GLY A 114 -11.18 14.05 -23.63
C GLY A 114 -11.11 15.26 -24.57
N ASP A 115 -10.98 16.47 -24.03
CA ASP A 115 -10.63 17.67 -24.77
C ASP A 115 -9.11 17.89 -24.70
N ALA A 116 -8.41 17.43 -25.74
CA ALA A 116 -6.95 17.44 -25.86
C ALA A 116 -6.32 18.85 -25.95
N ASP A 117 -7.11 19.92 -25.96
CA ASP A 117 -6.65 21.26 -26.38
C ASP A 117 -6.30 22.22 -25.23
N LYS A 118 -6.32 21.78 -23.95
CA LYS A 118 -5.99 22.66 -22.79
C LYS A 118 -4.80 22.21 -21.94
N SER A 119 -4.09 21.17 -22.38
CA SER A 119 -2.99 20.57 -21.60
C SER A 119 -1.70 21.41 -21.57
N GLU A 120 -1.57 22.44 -22.41
CA GLU A 120 -0.34 23.25 -22.50
C GLU A 120 -0.32 24.49 -21.59
N GLU A 121 -1.46 25.10 -21.24
CA GLU A 121 -1.46 26.36 -20.49
C GLU A 121 -1.19 26.18 -18.98
N VAL A 122 -1.70 25.09 -18.38
CA VAL A 122 -1.64 24.89 -16.92
C VAL A 122 -0.23 24.52 -16.43
N VAL A 123 0.59 23.89 -17.28
CA VAL A 123 1.99 23.58 -16.94
C VAL A 123 2.83 24.85 -16.77
N SER A 124 2.48 25.93 -17.48
CA SER A 124 3.23 27.19 -17.43
C SER A 124 2.99 28.02 -16.15
N ASP A 125 1.82 27.88 -15.53
CA ASP A 125 1.46 28.65 -14.32
C ASP A 125 2.01 28.02 -13.03
N VAL A 126 2.19 26.70 -13.00
CA VAL A 126 2.79 26.01 -11.84
C VAL A 126 4.29 26.30 -11.73
N SER A 127 5.01 26.44 -12.85
CA SER A 127 6.44 26.78 -12.85
C SER A 127 6.76 28.23 -12.49
N LYS A 128 5.78 29.16 -12.52
CA LYS A 128 5.98 30.57 -12.13
C LYS A 128 5.78 30.83 -10.63
N LYS A 129 5.26 29.85 -9.89
CA LYS A 129 4.92 29.98 -8.45
C LYS A 129 5.91 29.27 -7.51
N LEU A 130 7.08 28.88 -8.03
CA LEU A 130 8.21 28.29 -7.28
C LEU A 130 9.43 29.20 -7.34
#